data_AF-A0A7S3G2T8-F1
#
_entry.id   AF-A0A7S3G2T8-F1
#
_cell.length_a   1.000
_cell.length_b   1.000
_cell.length_c   1.000
_cell.angle_alpha   90.00
_cell.angle_beta   90.00
_cell.angle_gamma   90.00
#
_symmetry.space_group_name_H-M   'P 1'
#
loop_
_entity.id
_entity.type
_entity.pdbx_description
1 polymer ?
#
loop_
_entity_poly.entity_id
_entity_poly.type
_entity_poly.pdbx_seq_one_letter_code
_entity_poly.pdbx_strand_id
1 'polypeptide(L)'
;SQSRLESTYSSSFNHVEEGNDVHKQIRMGERETRHRPPPTKREHVENPINMRLRAPTTDSTYRKTYGGYIPDVDNRPKIAKTVQDFSSTASSRDLFHGTTKSAKTIPHYAGFIPSSSQNKLAAAHGQCEDPRATTKDFGLLNLDQFPNHVPGYGGYQPTTVFNKRGGFVPSTLTTSGRNFSKHPGYESPEFGILNQMHKDFFQPGQTSQSANGNADAEVFFNR
;
A
#
# COMPACT_ATOMS: atom_id res chain seq x y z
N SER A 1 -11.19 -18.20 52.00
CA SER A 1 -11.92 -18.86 50.89
C SER A 1 -11.87 -17.97 49.65
N GLN A 2 -10.71 -17.73 49.03
CA GLN A 2 -10.13 -18.52 47.93
C GLN A 2 -11.14 -19.22 47.01
N SER A 3 -11.31 -18.70 45.79
CA SER A 3 -11.31 -19.50 44.56
C SER A 3 -10.99 -18.60 43.36
N ARG A 4 -9.73 -18.66 42.93
CA ARG A 4 -9.17 -18.07 41.72
C ARG A 4 -9.27 -19.15 40.64
N LEU A 5 -9.98 -18.89 39.55
CA LEU A 5 -10.04 -19.80 38.40
C LEU A 5 -9.10 -19.27 37.32
N GLU A 6 -7.89 -19.84 37.30
CA GLU A 6 -6.99 -19.83 36.14
C GLU A 6 -7.43 -20.95 35.20
N SER A 7 -7.69 -20.64 33.94
CA SER A 7 -7.88 -21.64 32.89
C SER A 7 -6.98 -21.30 31.71
N THR A 8 -5.83 -21.94 31.67
CA THR A 8 -4.94 -22.05 30.53
C THR A 8 -5.64 -22.81 29.40
N TYR A 9 -5.85 -22.18 28.25
CA TYR A 9 -6.25 -22.87 27.02
C TYR A 9 -5.03 -22.99 26.09
N SER A 10 -4.48 -24.20 26.06
CA SER A 10 -3.53 -24.70 25.07
C SER A 10 -4.23 -25.85 24.35
N SER A 11 -4.39 -25.77 23.04
CA SER A 11 -4.67 -26.95 22.19
C SER A 11 -4.71 -26.55 20.71
N SER A 12 -3.59 -26.82 20.04
CA SER A 12 -3.47 -27.40 18.69
C SER A 12 -4.67 -27.35 17.74
N PHE A 13 -4.43 -26.72 16.59
CA PHE A 13 -5.13 -26.86 15.31
C PHE A 13 -5.25 -28.35 14.91
N ASN A 14 -6.48 -28.87 14.93
CA ASN A 14 -6.87 -30.05 14.15
C ASN A 14 -7.84 -29.57 13.07
N HIS A 15 -7.37 -29.55 11.83
CA HIS A 15 -8.19 -29.29 10.66
C HIS A 15 -8.88 -30.61 10.28
N VAL A 16 -10.17 -30.71 10.56
CA VAL A 16 -11.06 -31.74 10.00
C VAL A 16 -11.77 -31.07 8.82
N GLU A 17 -11.39 -31.44 7.60
CA GLU A 17 -12.17 -31.14 6.40
C GLU A 17 -13.28 -32.19 6.30
N GLU A 18 -14.54 -31.75 6.44
CA GLU A 18 -15.71 -32.54 6.05
C GLU A 18 -16.08 -32.21 4.61
N GLY A 19 -16.35 -33.28 3.87
CA GLY A 19 -16.45 -33.33 2.42
C GLY A 19 -17.61 -32.53 1.83
N ASN A 20 -17.40 -32.11 0.58
CA ASN A 20 -18.46 -32.11 -0.40
C ASN A 20 -17.93 -32.73 -1.71
N ASP A 21 -18.38 -33.96 -1.92
CA ASP A 21 -18.24 -34.75 -3.13
C ASP A 21 -18.89 -34.02 -4.32
N VAL A 22 -18.07 -33.62 -5.29
CA VAL A 22 -18.53 -33.48 -6.68
C VAL A 22 -17.51 -34.13 -7.59
N HIS A 23 -17.86 -35.35 -8.00
CA HIS A 23 -17.38 -36.08 -9.16
C HIS A 23 -16.33 -35.37 -10.04
N LYS A 24 -15.06 -35.75 -9.86
CA LYS A 24 -14.11 -35.84 -10.96
C LYS A 24 -13.55 -37.25 -10.99
N GLN A 25 -13.99 -37.98 -12.01
CA GLN A 25 -13.44 -39.28 -12.39
C GLN A 25 -11.93 -39.13 -12.64
N ILE A 26 -11.12 -39.43 -11.64
CA ILE A 26 -9.69 -39.66 -11.83
C ILE A 26 -9.57 -41.10 -12.30
N ARG A 27 -9.34 -41.26 -13.60
CA ARG A 27 -8.86 -42.52 -14.19
C ARG A 27 -7.70 -43.01 -13.34
N MET A 28 -7.87 -44.20 -12.75
CA MET A 28 -6.79 -44.98 -12.16
C MET A 28 -5.83 -45.38 -13.28
N GLY A 29 -4.99 -44.43 -13.70
CA GLY A 29 -3.76 -44.72 -14.40
C GLY A 29 -2.82 -45.33 -13.38
N GLU A 30 -2.48 -46.60 -13.61
CA GLU A 30 -1.48 -47.36 -12.90
C GLU A 30 -0.32 -46.45 -12.48
N ARG A 31 -0.16 -46.25 -11.17
CA ARG A 31 1.08 -45.68 -10.63
C ARG A 31 2.14 -46.75 -10.82
N GLU A 32 2.72 -46.79 -12.02
CA GLU A 32 4.08 -47.27 -12.20
C GLU A 32 4.92 -46.52 -11.18
N THR A 33 5.33 -47.23 -10.14
CA THR A 33 6.44 -46.84 -9.28
C THR A 33 7.65 -46.76 -10.19
N ARG A 34 7.85 -45.60 -10.81
CA ARG A 34 9.10 -45.26 -11.50
C ARG A 34 10.18 -45.28 -10.45
N HIS A 35 10.78 -46.46 -10.26
CA HIS A 35 12.10 -46.61 -9.68
C HIS A 35 12.99 -45.61 -10.40
N ARG A 36 13.27 -44.47 -9.77
CA ARG A 36 14.34 -43.60 -10.23
C ARG A 36 15.60 -44.47 -10.16
N PRO A 37 16.31 -44.71 -11.27
CA PRO A 37 17.58 -45.39 -11.19
C PRO A 37 18.48 -44.61 -10.21
N PRO A 38 19.34 -45.30 -9.45
CA PRO A 38 20.32 -44.63 -8.60
C PRO A 38 21.09 -43.61 -9.47
N PRO A 39 21.47 -42.45 -8.92
CA PRO A 39 22.25 -41.48 -9.69
C PRO A 39 23.49 -42.21 -10.20
N THR A 40 23.53 -42.45 -11.52
CA THR A 40 24.72 -42.95 -12.19
C THR A 40 25.84 -42.00 -11.81
N LYS A 41 26.92 -42.55 -11.25
CA LYS A 41 28.13 -41.81 -10.91
C LYS A 41 28.45 -40.92 -12.11
N ARG A 42 28.17 -39.61 -12.00
CA ARG A 42 28.61 -38.66 -13.00
C ARG A 42 30.11 -38.74 -12.93
N GLU A 43 30.72 -39.31 -13.96
CA GLU A 43 32.16 -39.17 -14.17
C GLU A 43 32.43 -37.68 -14.13
N HIS A 44 33.07 -37.26 -13.04
CA HIS A 44 33.64 -35.93 -12.95
C HIS A 44 34.75 -35.95 -13.99
N VAL A 45 34.42 -35.56 -15.23
CA VAL A 45 35.43 -35.25 -16.22
C VAL A 45 36.14 -34.04 -15.65
N GLU A 46 37.27 -34.30 -15.00
CA GLU A 46 38.21 -33.28 -14.57
C GLU A 46 38.61 -32.51 -15.82
N ASN A 47 37.97 -31.38 -16.07
CA ASN A 47 38.38 -30.47 -17.14
C ASN A 47 39.83 -30.08 -16.85
N PRO A 48 40.81 -30.49 -17.66
CA PRO A 48 42.21 -30.23 -17.36
C PRO A 48 42.47 -28.74 -17.57
N ILE A 49 42.59 -27.98 -16.46
CA ILE A 49 43.47 -26.82 -16.23
C ILE A 49 43.49 -25.71 -17.32
N ASN A 50 42.52 -25.66 -18.24
CA ASN A 50 42.49 -24.72 -19.37
C ASN A 50 41.39 -23.67 -19.23
N MET A 51 40.90 -23.40 -18.02
CA MET A 51 40.15 -22.17 -17.77
C MET A 51 41.15 -21.01 -17.67
N ARG A 52 41.43 -20.35 -18.80
CA ARG A 52 42.09 -19.03 -18.78
C ARG A 52 41.18 -18.06 -18.02
N LEU A 53 41.48 -17.84 -16.74
CA LEU A 53 40.86 -16.77 -15.96
C LEU A 53 41.15 -15.45 -16.67
N ARG A 54 40.09 -14.67 -16.92
CA ARG A 54 40.25 -13.36 -17.55
C ARG A 54 41.07 -12.47 -16.60
N ALA A 55 42.17 -11.93 -17.09
CA ALA A 55 42.96 -10.97 -16.32
C ALA A 55 42.09 -9.75 -15.96
N PRO A 56 42.16 -9.26 -14.72
CA PRO A 56 41.38 -8.10 -14.30
C PRO A 56 41.84 -6.86 -15.07
N THR A 57 40.88 -6.04 -15.49
CA THR A 57 41.18 -4.72 -16.04
C THR A 57 41.55 -3.77 -14.91
N THR A 58 42.80 -3.30 -14.87
CA THR A 58 43.29 -2.34 -13.88
C THR A 58 43.49 -0.98 -14.54
N ASP A 59 42.73 0.02 -14.10
CA ASP A 59 42.93 1.43 -14.47
C ASP A 59 43.53 2.22 -13.30
N SER A 60 44.35 3.23 -13.60
CA SER A 60 44.89 4.12 -12.58
C SER A 60 43.80 5.04 -12.00
N THR A 61 43.90 5.35 -10.71
CA THR A 61 43.00 6.28 -10.01
C THR A 61 43.00 7.67 -10.65
N TYR A 62 44.18 8.12 -11.11
CA TYR A 62 44.33 9.37 -11.84
C TYR A 62 43.52 9.36 -13.14
N ARG A 63 43.62 8.30 -13.94
CA ARG A 63 42.88 8.16 -15.20
C ARG A 63 41.37 8.13 -14.99
N LYS A 64 40.88 7.46 -13.94
CA LYS A 64 39.45 7.46 -13.58
C LYS A 64 38.95 8.84 -13.16
N THR A 65 39.78 9.61 -12.46
CA THR A 65 39.38 10.90 -11.89
C THR A 65 39.42 12.02 -12.92
N TYR A 66 40.55 12.12 -13.63
CA TYR A 66 40.90 13.24 -14.51
C TYR A 66 40.81 12.91 -16.01
N GLY A 67 40.62 11.63 -16.37
CA GLY A 67 40.60 11.18 -17.76
C GLY A 67 41.96 10.68 -18.25
N GLY A 68 41.97 10.04 -19.42
CA GLY A 68 43.20 9.65 -20.12
C GLY A 68 43.70 10.77 -21.05
N TYR A 69 44.96 10.66 -21.50
CA TYR A 69 45.63 11.59 -22.43
C TYR A 69 45.10 11.49 -23.88
N ILE A 70 43.82 11.18 -24.10
CA ILE A 70 43.26 11.11 -25.46
C ILE A 70 42.69 12.50 -25.79
N PRO A 71 43.23 13.19 -26.81
CA PRO A 71 42.98 14.62 -27.06
C PRO A 71 41.56 14.98 -27.52
N ASP A 72 40.72 14.00 -27.87
CA ASP A 72 39.35 14.24 -28.41
C ASP A 72 38.24 13.54 -27.60
N VAL A 73 38.54 12.99 -26.42
CA VAL A 73 37.51 12.51 -25.49
C VAL A 73 37.41 13.52 -24.36
N ASP A 74 36.85 14.68 -24.70
CA ASP A 74 36.41 15.65 -23.71
C ASP A 74 35.38 14.97 -22.79
N ASN A 75 35.86 14.53 -21.63
CA ASN A 75 35.13 13.82 -20.58
C ASN A 75 34.17 14.74 -19.81
N ARG A 76 33.44 15.63 -20.49
CA ARG A 76 32.43 16.49 -19.88
C ARG A 76 31.21 16.54 -20.80
N PRO A 77 30.04 16.14 -20.29
CA PRO A 77 29.57 16.65 -19.02
C PRO A 77 29.25 15.54 -18.02
N LYS A 78 30.01 15.49 -16.92
CA LYS A 78 29.52 14.97 -15.63
C LYS A 78 28.43 15.89 -15.04
N ILE A 79 27.75 16.67 -15.89
CA ILE A 79 26.68 17.57 -15.51
C ILE A 79 25.47 16.68 -15.34
N ALA A 80 25.05 16.54 -14.09
CA ALA A 80 23.82 15.86 -13.77
C ALA A 80 22.65 16.58 -14.46
N LYS A 81 21.74 15.81 -15.06
CA LYS A 81 20.52 16.35 -15.67
C LYS A 81 19.58 16.95 -14.63
N THR A 82 19.65 16.41 -13.41
CA THR A 82 18.83 16.81 -12.26
C THR A 82 19.74 17.03 -11.05
N VAL A 83 19.38 17.96 -10.17
CA VAL A 83 20.16 18.29 -8.96
C VAL A 83 20.45 17.06 -8.10
N GLN A 84 19.51 16.12 -8.05
CA GLN A 84 19.62 14.87 -7.29
C GLN A 84 20.65 13.89 -7.87
N ASP A 85 20.99 14.00 -9.16
CA ASP A 85 21.92 13.08 -9.84
C ASP A 85 23.38 13.57 -9.77
N PHE A 86 23.66 14.67 -9.09
CA PHE A 86 25.03 15.22 -8.99
C PHE A 86 26.01 14.24 -8.36
N SER A 87 25.56 13.48 -7.36
CA SER A 87 26.40 12.48 -6.72
C SER A 87 26.59 11.24 -7.58
N SER A 88 25.63 10.89 -8.44
CA SER A 88 25.72 9.70 -9.29
C SER A 88 26.74 9.87 -10.42
N THR A 89 26.96 11.11 -10.88
CA THR A 89 27.96 11.44 -11.92
C THR A 89 29.36 11.77 -11.39
N ALA A 90 29.57 11.70 -10.07
CA ALA A 90 30.84 12.06 -9.46
C ALA A 90 31.99 11.10 -9.88
N SER A 91 33.19 11.65 -10.08
CA SER A 91 34.40 10.86 -10.39
C SER A 91 34.76 9.82 -9.32
N SER A 92 34.41 10.10 -8.07
CA SER A 92 34.70 9.25 -6.92
C SER A 92 33.59 8.26 -6.58
N ARG A 93 32.64 8.01 -7.50
CA ARG A 93 31.47 7.13 -7.28
C ARG A 93 31.81 5.76 -6.71
N ASP A 94 32.89 5.17 -7.20
CA ASP A 94 33.38 3.86 -6.76
C ASP A 94 33.68 3.80 -5.25
N LEU A 95 34.02 4.94 -4.61
CA LEU A 95 34.46 5.00 -3.22
C LEU A 95 33.32 5.11 -2.21
N PHE A 96 32.13 5.51 -2.64
CA PHE A 96 31.01 5.78 -1.73
C PHE A 96 29.80 4.88 -1.99
N HIS A 97 30.02 3.75 -2.66
CA HIS A 97 29.02 2.68 -2.75
C HIS A 97 28.57 2.22 -1.36
N GLY A 98 27.25 2.05 -1.20
CA GLY A 98 26.66 1.64 0.08
C GLY A 98 26.50 2.78 1.09
N THR A 99 26.78 4.02 0.68
CA THR A 99 26.49 5.22 1.47
C THR A 99 25.32 6.00 0.85
N THR A 100 24.76 6.94 1.61
CA THR A 100 23.68 7.83 1.17
C THR A 100 24.06 8.67 -0.04
N LYS A 101 25.36 8.93 -0.26
CA LYS A 101 25.84 9.67 -1.44
C LYS A 101 25.61 8.90 -2.75
N SER A 102 25.53 7.56 -2.70
CA SER A 102 25.30 6.71 -3.87
C SER A 102 23.83 6.43 -4.19
N ALA A 103 22.91 6.87 -3.33
CA ALA A 103 21.47 6.64 -3.44
C ALA A 103 20.72 7.99 -3.34
N LYS A 104 19.42 8.02 -3.66
CA LYS A 104 18.59 9.23 -3.54
C LYS A 104 17.98 9.38 -2.13
N THR A 105 18.65 8.84 -1.12
CA THR A 105 18.26 8.90 0.28
C THR A 105 18.68 10.21 0.93
N ILE A 106 17.98 10.64 1.98
CA ILE A 106 18.36 11.82 2.77
C ILE A 106 19.77 11.65 3.39
N PRO A 107 20.55 12.75 3.52
CA PRO A 107 21.76 12.74 4.32
C PRO A 107 21.48 12.26 5.75
N HIS A 108 22.43 11.54 6.35
CA HIS A 108 22.31 10.91 7.68
C HIS A 108 21.30 9.76 7.79
N TYR A 109 20.76 9.24 6.67
CA TYR A 109 20.05 7.96 6.72
C TYR A 109 20.99 6.86 7.24
N ALA A 110 20.61 6.27 8.38
CA ALA A 110 21.41 5.28 9.09
C ALA A 110 21.06 3.82 8.72
N GLY A 111 20.09 3.62 7.82
CA GLY A 111 19.71 2.27 7.39
C GLY A 111 20.68 1.68 6.37
N PHE A 112 20.56 0.38 6.14
CA PHE A 112 21.38 -0.35 5.16
C PHE A 112 21.08 0.10 3.72
N ILE A 113 22.14 0.33 2.94
CA ILE A 113 22.07 0.65 1.50
C ILE A 113 22.78 -0.45 0.72
N PRO A 114 22.05 -1.28 -0.04
CA PRO A 114 22.66 -2.34 -0.83
C PRO A 114 23.47 -1.74 -1.99
N SER A 115 24.73 -2.18 -2.13
CA SER A 115 25.64 -1.77 -3.20
C SER A 115 25.92 -2.87 -4.23
N SER A 116 25.45 -4.09 -4.00
CA SER A 116 25.71 -5.23 -4.90
C SER A 116 25.00 -5.07 -6.24
N SER A 117 25.73 -5.31 -7.33
CA SER A 117 25.19 -5.36 -8.69
C SER A 117 24.49 -6.68 -9.02
N GLN A 118 24.63 -7.71 -8.17
CA GLN A 118 24.10 -9.05 -8.44
C GLN A 118 22.58 -9.14 -8.21
N ASN A 119 22.05 -8.46 -7.21
CA ASN A 119 20.62 -8.46 -6.90
C ASN A 119 19.98 -7.15 -7.35
N LYS A 120 19.34 -7.18 -8.53
CA LYS A 120 18.70 -6.01 -9.14
C LYS A 120 17.55 -5.45 -8.29
N LEU A 121 16.78 -6.30 -7.62
CA LEU A 121 15.67 -5.86 -6.77
C LEU A 121 16.19 -5.13 -5.54
N ALA A 122 17.20 -5.68 -4.87
CA ALA A 122 17.82 -5.01 -3.73
C ALA A 122 18.41 -3.66 -4.15
N ALA A 123 19.12 -3.61 -5.29
CA ALA A 123 19.66 -2.36 -5.83
C ALA A 123 18.55 -1.33 -6.12
N ALA A 124 17.45 -1.73 -6.76
CA ALA A 124 16.32 -0.85 -7.05
C ALA A 124 15.69 -0.27 -5.77
N HIS A 125 15.44 -1.11 -4.77
CA HIS A 125 14.89 -0.66 -3.48
C HIS A 125 15.87 0.26 -2.72
N GLY A 126 17.18 -0.01 -2.83
CA GLY A 126 18.23 0.78 -2.19
C GLY A 126 18.42 2.17 -2.78
N GLN A 127 18.06 2.39 -4.05
CA GLN A 127 18.16 3.71 -4.68
C GLN A 127 17.14 4.71 -4.13
N CYS A 128 16.01 4.23 -3.60
CA CYS A 128 14.94 5.07 -3.04
C CYS A 128 14.46 6.13 -4.04
N GLU A 129 14.19 5.73 -5.29
CA GLU A 129 13.73 6.67 -6.33
C GLU A 129 12.39 7.31 -5.99
N ASP A 130 11.47 6.51 -5.47
CA ASP A 130 10.17 6.97 -5.00
C ASP A 130 10.16 7.13 -3.48
N PRO A 131 9.45 8.15 -2.95
CA PRO A 131 9.22 8.26 -1.53
C PRO A 131 8.45 7.03 -1.04
N ARG A 132 8.78 6.56 0.16
CA ARG A 132 8.05 5.45 0.78
C ARG A 132 6.59 5.84 0.96
N ALA A 133 5.68 5.04 0.43
CA ALA A 133 4.26 5.15 0.73
C ALA A 133 4.06 5.04 2.25
N THR A 134 3.36 6.01 2.85
CA THR A 134 3.14 6.07 4.30
C THR A 134 2.35 4.85 4.73
N THR A 135 3.02 3.82 5.26
CA THR A 135 2.32 2.64 5.74
C THR A 135 1.52 2.94 6.99
N LYS A 136 1.92 3.92 7.80
CA LYS A 136 1.21 4.29 9.03
C LYS A 136 -0.15 4.95 8.80
N ASP A 137 -0.51 5.27 7.55
CA ASP A 137 -1.84 5.79 7.22
C ASP A 137 -2.86 4.62 7.13
N PHE A 138 -3.02 3.94 8.26
CA PHE A 138 -3.87 2.76 8.42
C PHE A 138 -5.31 3.10 8.82
N GLY A 139 -5.64 4.39 8.94
CA GLY A 139 -6.89 4.85 9.55
C GLY A 139 -8.13 4.29 8.85
N LEU A 140 -8.13 4.27 7.53
CA LEU A 140 -9.32 3.94 6.72
C LEU A 140 -9.72 2.46 6.77
N LEU A 141 -8.77 1.53 6.80
CA LEU A 141 -9.08 0.11 6.57
C LEU A 141 -8.62 -0.85 7.67
N ASN A 142 -7.48 -0.59 8.33
CA ASN A 142 -6.87 -1.57 9.23
C ASN A 142 -7.22 -1.33 10.70
N LEU A 143 -7.53 -0.09 11.09
CA LEU A 143 -7.82 0.28 12.48
C LEU A 143 -9.31 0.55 12.75
N ASP A 144 -10.19 0.33 11.77
CA ASP A 144 -11.64 0.56 11.87
C ASP A 144 -12.03 1.93 12.47
N GLN A 145 -11.20 2.95 12.24
CA GLN A 145 -11.44 4.31 12.79
C GLN A 145 -12.58 5.04 12.07
N PHE A 146 -12.94 4.60 10.87
CA PHE A 146 -14.02 5.16 10.07
C PHE A 146 -15.19 4.17 10.06
N PRO A 147 -16.17 4.34 10.96
CA PRO A 147 -17.35 3.48 10.98
C PRO A 147 -18.22 3.74 9.75
N ASN A 148 -18.71 2.67 9.12
CA ASN A 148 -19.71 2.75 8.05
C ASN A 148 -21.14 2.93 8.59
N HIS A 149 -21.32 2.83 9.91
CA HIS A 149 -22.60 2.90 10.59
C HIS A 149 -22.79 4.26 11.24
N VAL A 150 -24.05 4.69 11.36
CA VAL A 150 -24.40 5.91 12.09
C VAL A 150 -24.01 5.75 13.56
N PRO A 151 -23.46 6.79 14.21
CA PRO A 151 -23.18 6.77 15.64
C PRO A 151 -24.40 6.30 16.46
N GLY A 152 -24.17 5.42 17.42
CA GLY A 152 -25.23 4.82 18.25
C GLY A 152 -25.84 3.52 17.69
N TYR A 153 -25.47 3.10 16.48
CA TYR A 153 -25.83 1.77 15.99
C TYR A 153 -25.12 0.68 16.81
N GLY A 154 -25.88 -0.10 17.59
CA GLY A 154 -25.36 -1.19 18.42
C GLY A 154 -25.37 -2.57 17.77
N GLY A 155 -25.53 -2.66 16.44
CA GLY A 155 -25.54 -3.93 15.72
C GLY A 155 -24.15 -4.49 15.44
N TYR A 156 -24.10 -5.61 14.72
CA TYR A 156 -22.85 -6.27 14.36
C TYR A 156 -22.00 -5.39 13.41
N GLN A 157 -20.74 -5.15 13.78
CA GLN A 157 -19.76 -4.48 12.94
C GLN A 157 -18.77 -5.52 12.38
N PRO A 158 -18.70 -5.72 11.06
CA PRO A 158 -17.75 -6.65 10.46
C PRO A 158 -16.32 -6.09 10.53
N THR A 159 -15.45 -6.77 11.25
CA THR A 159 -14.03 -6.40 11.42
C THR A 159 -13.10 -7.09 10.41
N THR A 160 -13.50 -8.25 9.90
CA THR A 160 -12.71 -9.02 8.93
C THR A 160 -12.92 -8.51 7.49
N VAL A 161 -11.85 -8.47 6.70
CA VAL A 161 -11.88 -8.06 5.28
C VAL A 161 -12.91 -8.85 4.46
N PHE A 162 -13.10 -10.13 4.76
CA PHE A 162 -14.08 -10.99 4.05
C PHE A 162 -15.54 -10.53 4.20
N ASN A 163 -15.90 -10.05 5.39
CA ASN A 163 -17.26 -9.62 5.73
C ASN A 163 -17.46 -8.12 5.49
N LYS A 164 -16.39 -7.34 5.43
CA LYS A 164 -16.39 -5.91 5.12
C LYS A 164 -16.46 -5.68 3.60
N ARG A 165 -17.47 -6.27 2.95
CA ARG A 165 -17.85 -5.92 1.57
C ARG A 165 -18.70 -4.65 1.69
N GLY A 166 -18.16 -3.51 1.26
CA GLY A 166 -18.75 -2.20 1.52
C GLY A 166 -20.21 -2.04 1.09
N GLY A 167 -20.81 -0.90 1.46
CA GLY A 167 -22.19 -0.53 1.14
C GLY A 167 -23.23 -1.30 1.95
N PHE A 168 -23.87 -0.63 2.91
CA PHE A 168 -25.02 -1.20 3.61
C PHE A 168 -26.25 -1.17 2.69
N VAL A 169 -26.74 -2.34 2.27
CA VAL A 169 -28.03 -2.42 1.58
C VAL A 169 -29.11 -2.53 2.65
N PRO A 170 -30.03 -1.56 2.78
CA PRO A 170 -31.11 -1.65 3.75
C PRO A 170 -31.96 -2.89 3.45
N SER A 171 -32.23 -3.68 4.49
CA SER A 171 -33.10 -4.85 4.35
C SER A 171 -34.51 -4.42 3.97
N THR A 172 -35.03 -4.95 2.87
CA THR A 172 -36.42 -4.77 2.43
C THR A 172 -37.33 -5.88 2.93
N LEU A 173 -36.79 -6.83 3.71
CA LEU A 173 -37.52 -7.97 4.24
C LEU A 173 -38.42 -7.58 5.42
N THR A 174 -38.12 -6.49 6.12
CA THR A 174 -38.96 -5.98 7.20
C THR A 174 -40.01 -5.01 6.65
N THR A 175 -41.20 -5.00 7.28
CA THR A 175 -42.30 -4.11 6.87
C THR A 175 -41.87 -2.63 6.86
N SER A 176 -41.08 -2.21 7.85
CA SER A 176 -40.52 -0.87 7.92
C SER A 176 -39.53 -0.60 6.78
N GLY A 177 -38.55 -1.48 6.54
CA GLY A 177 -37.57 -1.33 5.47
C GLY A 177 -38.20 -1.33 4.07
N ARG A 178 -39.24 -2.14 3.86
CA ARG A 178 -40.02 -2.17 2.62
C ARG A 178 -40.73 -0.84 2.35
N ASN A 179 -41.24 -0.17 3.39
CA ASN A 179 -41.91 1.11 3.25
C ASN A 179 -40.92 2.23 2.88
N PHE A 180 -39.70 2.24 3.45
CA PHE A 180 -38.67 3.23 3.08
C PHE A 180 -38.12 3.05 1.67
N SER A 181 -38.07 1.82 1.14
CA SER A 181 -37.65 1.56 -0.25
C SER A 181 -38.64 2.07 -1.31
N LYS A 182 -39.86 2.40 -0.90
CA LYS A 182 -40.96 2.84 -1.77
C LYS A 182 -41.34 4.29 -1.47
N HIS A 183 -40.40 5.22 -1.62
CA HIS A 183 -40.79 6.63 -1.70
C HIS A 183 -41.05 6.98 -3.18
N PRO A 184 -42.31 7.11 -3.62
CA PRO A 184 -42.60 7.85 -4.83
C PRO A 184 -42.14 9.30 -4.60
N GLY A 185 -41.44 9.89 -5.57
CA GLY A 185 -40.97 11.27 -5.49
C GLY A 185 -42.11 12.20 -5.13
N TYR A 186 -42.05 12.78 -3.93
CA TYR A 186 -43.05 13.72 -3.46
C TYR A 186 -42.65 15.10 -3.99
N GLU A 187 -43.25 15.51 -5.12
CA GLU A 187 -43.18 16.90 -5.56
C GLU A 187 -44.23 17.68 -4.75
N SER A 188 -43.80 18.51 -3.81
CA SER A 188 -44.68 19.46 -3.12
C SER A 188 -44.67 20.81 -3.84
N PRO A 189 -45.74 21.18 -4.57
CA PRO A 189 -45.83 22.49 -5.21
C PRO A 189 -46.09 23.64 -4.22
N GLU A 190 -46.54 23.38 -2.98
CA GLU A 190 -47.10 24.42 -2.10
C GLU A 190 -46.32 24.75 -0.81
N PHE A 191 -45.30 23.97 -0.43
CA PHE A 191 -44.59 24.15 0.86
C PHE A 191 -43.50 25.27 0.87
N GLY A 192 -43.35 26.03 -0.22
CA GLY A 192 -42.27 27.02 -0.37
C GLY A 192 -42.63 28.49 -0.06
N ILE A 193 -43.90 28.85 -0.02
CA ILE A 193 -44.32 30.26 -0.15
C ILE A 193 -44.00 31.08 1.12
N LEU A 194 -44.15 30.50 2.31
CA LEU A 194 -43.90 31.18 3.59
C LEU A 194 -42.41 31.51 3.81
N ASN A 195 -41.51 30.65 3.32
CA ASN A 195 -40.07 30.86 3.40
C ASN A 195 -39.57 31.93 2.42
N GLN A 196 -40.31 32.19 1.34
CA GLN A 196 -39.96 33.22 0.36
C GLN A 196 -40.18 34.62 0.96
N MET A 197 -41.38 34.88 1.52
CA MET A 197 -41.76 36.23 1.95
C MET A 197 -41.03 36.71 3.21
N HIS A 198 -40.70 35.83 4.16
CA HIS A 198 -39.96 36.21 5.38
C HIS A 198 -38.48 36.48 5.10
N LYS A 199 -37.87 35.79 4.13
CA LYS A 199 -36.46 35.96 3.76
C LYS A 199 -36.20 37.19 2.90
N ASP A 200 -37.20 37.68 2.18
CA ASP A 200 -37.09 38.89 1.36
C ASP A 200 -36.98 40.17 2.22
N PHE A 201 -37.45 40.15 3.48
CA PHE A 201 -37.36 41.29 4.41
C PHE A 201 -35.96 41.45 5.02
N PHE A 202 -35.23 40.35 5.26
CA PHE A 202 -33.87 40.35 5.81
C PHE A 202 -32.85 40.17 4.68
N GLN A 203 -32.37 41.26 4.10
CA GLN A 203 -31.51 41.21 2.91
C GLN A 203 -30.13 40.57 3.18
N PRO A 204 -29.68 39.61 2.35
CA PRO A 204 -28.35 39.04 2.45
C PRO A 204 -27.31 39.97 1.81
N GLY A 205 -26.57 40.72 2.63
CA GLY A 205 -25.37 41.45 2.19
C GLY A 205 -24.06 40.66 2.33
N GLN A 206 -24.12 39.38 2.75
CA GLN A 206 -22.94 38.56 3.07
C GLN A 206 -23.03 37.15 2.46
N THR A 207 -21.87 36.52 2.24
CA THR A 207 -21.71 35.22 1.58
C THR A 207 -22.18 34.02 2.42
N SER A 208 -22.41 34.20 3.72
CA SER A 208 -22.97 33.18 4.61
C SER A 208 -24.05 33.77 5.52
N GLN A 209 -25.21 33.11 5.61
CA GLN A 209 -26.26 33.48 6.56
C GLN A 209 -25.98 32.86 7.93
N SER A 210 -26.19 33.63 8.99
CA SER A 210 -26.10 33.14 10.38
C SER A 210 -27.40 32.46 10.79
N ALA A 211 -27.33 31.22 11.28
CA ALA A 211 -28.49 30.50 11.81
C ALA A 211 -29.13 31.23 13.00
N ASN A 212 -28.33 31.89 13.84
CA ASN A 212 -28.83 32.68 14.96
C ASN A 212 -29.56 33.95 14.48
N GLY A 213 -29.07 34.57 13.41
CA GLY A 213 -29.74 35.73 12.80
C GLY A 213 -31.10 35.36 12.20
N ASN A 214 -31.18 34.19 11.56
CA ASN A 214 -32.45 33.66 11.04
C ASN A 214 -33.43 33.32 12.17
N ALA A 215 -32.96 32.71 13.25
CA ALA A 215 -33.81 32.41 14.41
C ALA A 215 -34.31 33.69 15.11
N ASP A 216 -33.47 34.72 15.23
CA ASP A 216 -33.85 36.01 15.82
C ASP A 216 -34.85 36.78 14.93
N ALA A 217 -34.74 36.64 13.61
CA ALA A 217 -35.69 37.22 12.66
C ALA A 217 -37.11 36.64 12.79
N GLU A 218 -37.24 35.35 13.10
CA GLU A 218 -38.54 34.70 13.35
C GLU A 218 -39.21 35.20 14.63
N VAL A 219 -38.43 35.63 15.62
CA VAL A 219 -38.90 36.08 16.94
C VAL A 219 -38.90 37.62 17.05
N PHE A 220 -38.65 38.34 15.96
CA PHE A 220 -38.43 39.79 15.96
C PHE A 220 -39.55 40.59 16.64
N PHE A 221 -40.82 40.21 16.45
CA PHE A 221 -41.96 40.91 17.05
C PHE A 221 -42.26 40.52 18.52
N ASN A 222 -41.54 39.54 19.08
CA ASN A 222 -41.70 39.08 20.46
C ASN A 222 -40.60 39.62 21.40
N ARG A 223 -39.67 40.44 20.90
CA ARG A 223 -38.67 41.19 21.70
C ARG A 223 -39.07 42.66 21.78
#